data_AF-A0A972R872-F1
#
_entry.id   AF-A0A972R872-F1
#
_cell.length_a   1.000
_cell.length_b   1.000
_cell.length_c   1.000
_cell.angle_alpha   90.00
_cell.angle_beta   90.00
_cell.angle_gamma   90.00
#
_symmetry.space_group_name_H-M   'P 1'
#
loop_
_entity.id
_entity.type
_entity.pdbx_description
1 polymer ?
#
loop_
_entity_poly.entity_id
_entity_poly.type
_entity_poly.pdbx_seq_one_letter_code
_entity_poly.pdbx_strand_id
1 'polypeptide(L)'
;MKKSLRLISVVLVMLFATSMIVQAQATYVGSDACGVCHTDKHDTWVNSGHPYKFSVIENNEPPFYPPMVVNFEDTWISNLGDGTHTWADIAGVIGGFGWKCRFVGTDGHIIGTAGSSFPDAGGGHNQFNFYGGVDYGWVDYHTGDVKVYNYGCFKCHTTGGDTTGTWLAGVDGLGTFTEGGIGCEGCHGPGSEHIAGPTADNIDKVYEQVHQDNTLGGLEIDGVLQTPDPNGNDVNFMCGTCHNRSYTNPINAHGGFIKHHEQWDEFTHTKHYENGMTCVTCHDPHKRTIWDGDGIKMACATCHATEVETINHEEGATCIDCHMTYAAKSGTTRGESGYKGDIRSHLFKITVDTASMFSADGSVVRDDDERPASLSPAYVCLGCHNDDPNDDIPDKTLEQAVAQAKDMHEPTFVDNYQEFELNVYPNPTNGATKISFVGESENVSVRIYSITGQLVYNLDNLSNASGNYIVSWNGLSNTGATLDAGYYFIKISSGNKTATKKLVMMK
;
A
#
# COMPACT_ATOMS: atom_id res chain seq x y z
N MET A 1 4.39 82.16 56.20
CA MET A 1 5.63 81.40 55.90
C MET A 1 5.25 80.00 55.42
N LYS A 2 5.87 79.58 54.30
CA LYS A 2 5.62 78.36 53.52
C LYS A 2 5.57 77.08 54.37
N LYS A 3 4.68 76.15 54.00
CA LYS A 3 5.03 74.74 53.75
C LYS A 3 3.86 73.98 53.10
N SER A 4 4.13 73.52 51.90
CA SER A 4 3.46 72.51 51.07
C SER A 4 3.59 71.09 51.64
N LEU A 5 2.59 70.23 51.47
CA LEU A 5 2.70 68.76 51.30
C LEU A 5 1.32 68.20 50.88
N ARG A 6 1.07 68.01 49.57
CA ARG A 6 1.10 66.74 48.79
C ARG A 6 0.03 65.71 49.17
N LEU A 7 -0.98 65.60 48.30
CA LEU A 7 -1.87 64.45 48.10
C LEU A 7 -1.05 63.17 47.91
N ILE A 8 -1.45 62.09 48.59
CA ILE A 8 -1.11 60.72 48.21
C ILE A 8 -2.41 60.01 47.87
N SER A 9 -2.61 59.77 46.57
CA SER A 9 -3.65 58.88 46.05
C SER A 9 -3.19 57.44 46.27
N VAL A 10 -3.98 56.65 47.00
CA VAL A 10 -3.76 55.21 47.15
C VAL A 10 -4.22 54.53 45.86
N VAL A 11 -3.27 54.06 45.06
CA VAL A 11 -3.54 53.16 43.93
C VAL A 11 -3.54 51.73 44.49
N LEU A 12 -4.71 51.11 44.53
CA LEU A 12 -4.87 49.70 44.86
C LEU A 12 -4.53 48.89 43.59
N VAL A 13 -3.32 48.32 43.53
CA VAL A 13 -2.95 47.37 42.48
C VAL A 13 -3.45 45.99 42.90
N MET A 14 -4.57 45.54 42.33
CA MET A 14 -4.94 44.12 42.37
C MET A 14 -4.03 43.35 41.40
N LEU A 15 -3.06 42.61 41.95
CA LEU A 15 -2.33 41.59 41.22
C LEU A 15 -3.28 40.42 40.92
N PHE A 16 -3.79 40.34 39.70
CA PHE A 16 -4.29 39.08 39.15
C PHE A 16 -3.06 38.21 38.84
N ALA A 17 -2.76 37.27 39.72
CA ALA A 17 -1.88 36.16 39.38
C ALA A 17 -2.66 35.23 38.44
N THR A 18 -2.52 35.41 37.13
CA THR A 18 -2.91 34.40 36.15
C THR A 18 -1.95 33.23 36.30
N SER A 19 -2.39 32.20 37.02
CA SER A 19 -1.76 30.88 37.01
C SER A 19 -1.81 30.38 35.57
N MET A 20 -0.73 30.53 34.81
CA MET A 20 -0.55 29.79 33.57
C MET A 20 -0.36 28.33 33.98
N ILE A 21 -1.44 27.56 33.89
CA ILE A 21 -1.36 26.11 33.90
C ILE A 21 -0.69 25.76 32.57
N VAL A 22 0.61 25.48 32.62
CA VAL A 22 1.29 24.80 31.51
C VAL A 22 0.74 23.38 31.51
N GLN A 23 -0.22 23.12 30.63
CA GLN A 23 -0.71 21.78 30.39
C GLN A 23 0.46 21.00 29.79
N ALA A 24 0.83 19.88 30.41
CA ALA A 24 1.90 19.03 29.89
C ALA A 24 1.50 18.55 28.49
N GLN A 25 2.41 18.64 27.52
CA GLN A 25 2.18 18.16 26.15
C GLN A 25 2.00 16.64 26.17
N ALA A 26 1.05 16.13 25.39
CA ALA A 26 0.85 14.70 25.23
C ALA A 26 2.13 14.03 24.71
N THR A 27 2.53 12.93 25.35
CA THR A 27 3.69 12.11 24.98
C THR A 27 3.25 10.81 24.31
N TYR A 28 4.16 10.26 23.50
CA TYR A 28 4.04 8.92 22.92
C TYR A 28 4.16 7.84 24.00
N VAL A 29 3.44 6.73 23.81
CA VAL A 29 3.38 5.61 24.76
C VAL A 29 3.77 4.27 24.16
N GLY A 30 3.89 4.18 22.82
CA GLY A 30 4.25 3.00 22.06
C GLY A 30 3.07 2.11 21.70
N SER A 31 3.15 1.46 20.54
CA SER A 31 2.07 0.61 20.01
C SER A 31 1.70 -0.57 20.92
N ASP A 32 2.66 -1.13 21.66
CA ASP A 32 2.40 -2.20 22.64
C ASP A 32 1.42 -1.75 23.75
N ALA A 33 1.51 -0.49 24.19
CA ALA A 33 0.59 0.05 25.19
C ALA A 33 -0.85 0.17 24.63
N CYS A 34 -0.98 0.49 23.34
CA CYS A 34 -2.27 0.48 22.65
C CYS A 34 -2.86 -0.94 22.58
N GLY A 35 -2.00 -1.93 22.30
CA GLY A 35 -2.36 -3.34 22.19
C GLY A 35 -2.96 -3.95 23.47
N VAL A 36 -2.68 -3.39 24.65
CA VAL A 36 -3.28 -3.84 25.92
C VAL A 36 -4.81 -3.69 25.93
N CYS A 37 -5.35 -2.65 25.29
CA CYS A 37 -6.79 -2.38 25.23
C CYS A 37 -7.40 -2.67 23.85
N HIS A 38 -6.64 -2.48 22.77
CA HIS A 38 -7.08 -2.64 21.38
C HIS A 38 -6.45 -3.87 20.72
N THR A 39 -6.57 -5.03 21.37
CA THR A 39 -5.96 -6.29 20.91
C THR A 39 -6.38 -6.65 19.49
N ASP A 40 -7.65 -6.43 19.13
CA ASP A 40 -8.19 -6.77 17.81
C ASP A 40 -7.53 -6.00 16.66
N LYS A 41 -7.17 -4.74 16.90
CA LYS A 41 -6.49 -3.88 15.92
C LYS A 41 -5.00 -4.12 15.92
N HIS A 42 -4.40 -4.25 17.11
CA HIS A 42 -2.98 -4.52 17.26
C HIS A 42 -2.59 -5.85 16.60
N ASP A 43 -3.34 -6.92 16.85
CA ASP A 43 -3.06 -8.26 16.33
C ASP A 43 -3.09 -8.33 14.79
N THR A 44 -3.93 -7.52 14.13
CA THR A 44 -3.91 -7.44 12.66
C THR A 44 -2.83 -6.49 12.15
N TRP A 45 -2.57 -5.39 12.87
CA TRP A 45 -1.59 -4.38 12.48
C TRP A 45 -0.16 -4.93 12.50
N VAL A 46 0.20 -5.74 13.50
CA VAL A 46 1.50 -6.44 13.54
C VAL A 46 1.68 -7.41 12.38
N ASN A 47 0.61 -7.79 11.69
CA ASN A 47 0.67 -8.64 10.50
C ASN A 47 0.71 -7.81 9.20
N SER A 48 0.91 -6.49 9.28
CA SER A 48 1.06 -5.55 8.16
C SER A 48 2.51 -5.09 7.99
N GLY A 49 2.80 -4.39 6.88
CA GLY A 49 4.15 -3.88 6.62
C GLY A 49 4.50 -2.58 7.36
N HIS A 50 3.51 -1.88 7.94
CA HIS A 50 3.71 -0.61 8.64
C HIS A 50 4.68 -0.71 9.84
N PRO A 51 4.53 -1.65 10.80
CA PRO A 51 5.46 -1.79 11.93
C PRO A 51 6.90 -2.06 11.51
N TYR A 52 7.09 -2.67 10.35
CA TYR A 52 8.40 -3.14 9.88
C TYR A 52 9.01 -2.22 8.83
N LYS A 53 8.48 -1.00 8.65
CA LYS A 53 9.06 -0.05 7.71
C LYS A 53 10.48 0.37 8.13
N PHE A 54 10.75 0.38 9.43
CA PHE A 54 12.09 0.45 9.99
C PHE A 54 12.21 -0.37 11.26
N SER A 55 13.22 -1.22 11.34
CA SER A 55 13.56 -1.99 12.54
C SER A 55 14.92 -1.52 13.06
N VAL A 56 14.98 -1.12 14.32
CA VAL A 56 16.25 -0.86 15.02
C VAL A 56 16.90 -2.20 15.33
N ILE A 57 18.20 -2.32 15.08
CA ILE A 57 18.95 -3.53 15.40
C ILE A 57 19.48 -3.45 16.83
N GLU A 58 19.16 -4.46 17.62
CA GLU A 58 19.61 -4.59 18.99
C GLU A 58 20.44 -5.87 19.16
N ASN A 59 21.47 -5.80 20.00
CA ASN A 59 22.33 -6.94 20.34
C ASN A 59 23.00 -7.64 19.14
N ASN A 60 23.14 -6.95 18.00
CA ASN A 60 23.67 -7.50 16.76
C ASN A 60 22.87 -8.72 16.27
N GLU A 61 21.54 -8.70 16.45
CA GLU A 61 20.63 -9.75 16.00
C GLU A 61 19.70 -9.25 14.88
N PRO A 62 19.30 -10.11 13.94
CA PRO A 62 18.38 -9.73 12.87
C PRO A 62 17.01 -9.28 13.40
N PRO A 63 16.30 -8.43 12.63
CA PRO A 63 14.94 -8.07 12.98
C PRO A 63 14.01 -9.28 12.85
N PHE A 64 13.02 -9.34 13.73
CA PHE A 64 12.00 -10.38 13.72
C PHE A 64 10.81 -9.95 12.86
N TYR A 65 10.33 -10.88 12.02
CA TYR A 65 9.12 -10.70 11.21
C TYR A 65 8.10 -11.80 11.54
N PRO A 66 6.80 -11.54 11.38
CA PRO A 66 5.79 -12.56 11.58
C PRO A 66 6.05 -13.79 10.68
N PRO A 67 5.83 -15.03 11.16
CA PRO A 67 6.16 -16.24 10.40
C PRO A 67 5.45 -16.38 9.03
N MET A 68 4.36 -15.64 8.81
CA MET A 68 3.66 -15.60 7.52
C MET A 68 4.38 -14.78 6.44
N VAL A 69 5.34 -13.94 6.84
CA VAL A 69 6.05 -13.05 5.94
C VAL A 69 7.00 -13.89 5.10
N VAL A 70 6.82 -13.86 3.78
CA VAL A 70 7.75 -14.51 2.86
C VAL A 70 9.00 -13.66 2.78
N ASN A 71 9.93 -13.93 3.69
CA ASN A 71 11.07 -13.06 3.90
C ASN A 71 12.42 -13.70 3.58
N PHE A 72 12.45 -14.87 2.93
CA PHE A 72 13.66 -15.58 2.51
C PHE A 72 14.81 -15.50 3.54
N GLU A 73 14.53 -15.83 4.81
CA GLU A 73 15.48 -15.65 5.91
C GLU A 73 16.82 -16.35 5.65
N ASP A 74 16.78 -17.49 4.95
CA ASP A 74 17.95 -18.27 4.55
C ASP A 74 18.85 -17.57 3.50
N THR A 75 18.43 -16.46 2.88
CA THR A 75 19.19 -15.79 1.80
C THR A 75 19.84 -14.46 2.19
N TRP A 76 19.11 -13.55 2.85
CA TRP A 76 19.64 -12.21 3.18
C TRP A 76 19.87 -11.99 4.67
N ILE A 77 19.11 -12.67 5.54
CA ILE A 77 19.28 -12.58 7.00
C ILE A 77 20.51 -13.39 7.45
N SER A 78 20.70 -14.56 6.85
CA SER A 78 21.83 -15.46 7.12
C SER A 78 23.15 -14.99 6.52
N ASN A 79 23.11 -14.22 5.42
CA ASN A 79 24.28 -13.75 4.68
C ASN A 79 24.05 -12.30 4.21
N LEU A 80 24.41 -11.33 5.05
CA LEU A 80 24.23 -9.91 4.74
C LEU A 80 25.18 -9.48 3.61
N GLY A 81 24.60 -8.88 2.56
CA GLY A 81 25.29 -8.59 1.31
C GLY A 81 25.77 -9.88 0.65
N ASP A 82 27.04 -9.94 0.31
CA ASP A 82 27.75 -11.13 -0.18
C ASP A 82 28.51 -11.87 0.94
N GLY A 83 28.25 -11.55 2.21
CA GLY A 83 28.99 -12.05 3.37
C GLY A 83 30.10 -11.10 3.86
N THR A 84 30.16 -9.89 3.30
CA THR A 84 31.04 -8.80 3.75
C THR A 84 30.58 -8.10 5.02
N HIS A 85 29.32 -8.30 5.42
CA HIS A 85 28.73 -7.64 6.59
C HIS A 85 28.21 -8.63 7.62
N THR A 86 28.21 -8.20 8.87
CA THR A 86 27.59 -8.89 9.99
C THR A 86 26.55 -7.99 10.64
N TRP A 87 25.66 -8.54 11.46
CA TRP A 87 24.70 -7.74 12.22
C TRP A 87 25.35 -6.76 13.21
N ALA A 88 26.64 -6.91 13.52
CA ALA A 88 27.39 -5.92 14.30
C ALA A 88 27.68 -4.62 13.53
N ASP A 89 27.57 -4.66 12.20
CA ASP A 89 27.77 -3.51 11.32
C ASP A 89 26.48 -2.72 11.08
N ILE A 90 25.33 -3.28 11.48
CA ILE A 90 23.99 -2.75 11.15
C ILE A 90 23.36 -2.10 12.38
N ALA A 91 22.95 -0.83 12.26
CA ALA A 91 22.15 -0.13 13.26
C ALA A 91 20.65 -0.22 13.00
N GLY A 92 20.24 -0.44 11.75
CA GLY A 92 18.82 -0.52 11.40
C GLY A 92 18.55 -1.13 10.03
N VAL A 93 17.34 -1.66 9.85
CA VAL A 93 16.85 -2.23 8.59
C VAL A 93 15.64 -1.45 8.13
N ILE A 94 15.70 -0.92 6.91
CA ILE A 94 14.60 -0.21 6.26
C ILE A 94 13.82 -1.22 5.41
N GLY A 95 12.58 -1.53 5.80
CA GLY A 95 11.74 -2.52 5.14
C GLY A 95 12.04 -3.94 5.61
N GLY A 96 12.06 -4.90 4.68
CA GLY A 96 12.21 -6.32 5.00
C GLY A 96 10.90 -7.01 5.34
N PHE A 97 9.73 -6.43 5.06
CA PHE A 97 8.45 -7.15 5.11
C PHE A 97 8.15 -7.80 3.76
N GLY A 98 9.06 -8.68 3.31
CA GLY A 98 8.99 -9.47 2.06
C GLY A 98 8.73 -8.70 0.76
N TRP A 99 9.16 -7.43 0.70
CA TRP A 99 9.17 -6.64 -0.52
C TRP A 99 10.59 -6.25 -0.93
N LYS A 100 11.27 -5.49 -0.07
CA LYS A 100 12.69 -5.17 -0.17
C LYS A 100 13.22 -4.65 1.16
N CYS A 101 14.53 -4.77 1.38
CA CYS A 101 15.21 -4.20 2.54
C CYS A 101 16.46 -3.43 2.13
N ARG A 102 16.83 -2.47 2.98
CA ARG A 102 18.11 -1.74 2.95
C ARG A 102 18.64 -1.60 4.37
N PHE A 103 19.91 -1.24 4.49
CA PHE A 103 20.63 -1.31 5.75
C PHE A 103 21.22 0.05 6.12
N VAL A 104 21.09 0.39 7.39
CA VAL A 104 21.72 1.55 8.01
C VAL A 104 22.89 1.05 8.83
N GLY A 105 24.08 1.60 8.57
CA GLY A 105 25.29 1.25 9.29
C GLY A 105 25.36 1.85 10.69
N THR A 106 26.28 1.36 11.52
CA THR A 106 26.57 1.91 12.86
C THR A 106 27.17 3.32 12.86
N ASP A 107 27.43 3.86 11.68
CA ASP A 107 27.83 5.26 11.43
C ASP A 107 26.66 6.17 11.02
N GLY A 108 25.44 5.64 10.98
CA GLY A 108 24.21 6.35 10.62
C GLY A 108 24.00 6.54 9.10
N HIS A 109 24.92 6.07 8.26
CA HIS A 109 24.75 6.14 6.81
C HIS A 109 23.97 4.93 6.28
N ILE A 110 23.28 5.12 5.15
CA ILE A 110 22.80 3.97 4.39
C ILE A 110 24.04 3.26 3.83
N ILE A 111 24.18 1.99 4.18
CA ILE A 111 25.27 1.16 3.65
C ILE A 111 25.18 1.17 2.14
N GLY A 112 26.32 1.17 1.46
CA GLY A 112 26.36 1.19 0.02
C GLY A 112 26.11 2.56 -0.61
N THR A 113 26.27 3.66 0.14
CA THR A 113 26.18 5.04 -0.36
C THR A 113 27.46 5.82 0.00
N ALA A 114 27.81 6.86 -0.75
CA ALA A 114 28.98 7.69 -0.46
C ALA A 114 28.91 8.24 0.98
N GLY A 115 30.03 8.23 1.70
CA GLY A 115 30.06 8.66 3.12
C GLY A 115 29.81 7.55 4.13
N SER A 116 29.33 6.37 3.69
CA SER A 116 29.42 5.15 4.48
C SER A 116 30.88 4.85 4.84
N SER A 117 31.15 4.57 6.11
CA SER A 117 32.47 4.20 6.66
C SER A 117 32.90 2.77 6.33
N PHE A 118 31.99 2.00 5.73
CA PHE A 118 32.24 0.63 5.31
C PHE A 118 33.03 0.60 3.98
N PRO A 119 34.25 0.04 3.94
CA PRO A 119 35.20 0.19 2.82
C PRO A 119 34.79 -0.50 1.50
N ASP A 120 33.73 -1.32 1.50
CA ASP A 120 33.16 -1.97 0.30
C ASP A 120 31.76 -1.42 -0.07
N ALA A 121 31.34 -0.29 0.53
CA ALA A 121 30.04 0.37 0.34
C ALA A 121 29.82 1.02 -1.05
N GLY A 122 30.52 0.59 -2.10
CA GLY A 122 30.36 1.11 -3.46
C GLY A 122 30.00 0.05 -4.51
N GLY A 123 30.12 -1.23 -4.17
CA GLY A 123 29.70 -2.35 -4.99
C GLY A 123 29.60 -3.59 -4.11
N GLY A 124 28.42 -4.16 -3.99
CA GLY A 124 28.21 -5.25 -3.02
C GLY A 124 26.84 -5.28 -2.38
N HIS A 125 25.80 -4.98 -3.13
CA HIS A 125 24.44 -5.40 -2.82
C HIS A 125 23.90 -4.90 -1.46
N ASN A 126 23.66 -3.59 -1.33
CA ASN A 126 23.13 -2.95 -0.13
C ASN A 126 21.58 -2.87 -0.08
N GLN A 127 20.91 -3.41 -1.10
CA GLN A 127 19.47 -3.62 -1.13
C GLN A 127 19.20 -5.07 -1.49
N PHE A 128 18.25 -5.70 -0.80
CA PHE A 128 17.74 -7.01 -1.20
C PHE A 128 16.32 -6.87 -1.74
N ASN A 129 16.07 -7.39 -2.94
CA ASN A 129 14.78 -7.40 -3.62
C ASN A 129 14.17 -8.81 -3.61
N PHE A 130 12.91 -8.92 -3.21
CA PHE A 130 12.24 -10.21 -2.95
C PHE A 130 11.49 -10.74 -4.17
N TYR A 131 11.19 -9.87 -5.14
CA TYR A 131 10.45 -10.24 -6.34
C TYR A 131 11.40 -10.43 -7.53
N GLY A 132 11.18 -11.50 -8.29
CA GLY A 132 11.97 -11.87 -9.47
C GLY A 132 11.94 -10.79 -10.56
N GLY A 133 13.05 -10.63 -11.28
CA GLY A 133 13.27 -9.63 -12.33
C GLY A 133 14.75 -9.35 -12.52
N VAL A 134 15.09 -8.32 -13.31
CA VAL A 134 16.48 -7.97 -13.66
C VAL A 134 17.35 -7.66 -12.42
N ASP A 135 16.71 -7.15 -11.36
CA ASP A 135 17.36 -6.75 -10.11
C ASP A 135 16.94 -7.65 -8.93
N TYR A 136 16.67 -8.94 -9.17
CA TYR A 136 16.29 -9.88 -8.11
C TYR A 136 17.44 -10.18 -7.13
N GLY A 137 17.09 -10.24 -5.85
CA GLY A 137 18.02 -10.50 -4.77
C GLY A 137 18.85 -9.26 -4.44
N TRP A 138 20.11 -9.53 -4.12
CA TRP A 138 21.10 -8.55 -3.71
C TRP A 138 21.44 -7.60 -4.87
N VAL A 139 21.32 -6.27 -4.69
CA VAL A 139 21.63 -5.22 -5.70
C VAL A 139 22.14 -3.92 -5.07
N ASP A 140 22.84 -3.12 -5.88
CA ASP A 140 23.36 -1.82 -5.46
C ASP A 140 22.28 -0.72 -5.49
N TYR A 141 22.30 0.16 -4.49
CA TYR A 141 21.37 1.26 -4.30
C TYR A 141 22.15 2.55 -4.04
N HIS A 142 22.13 3.47 -5.01
CA HIS A 142 22.67 4.83 -4.90
C HIS A 142 24.12 4.92 -4.35
N THR A 143 25.03 4.11 -4.89
CA THR A 143 26.45 4.04 -4.46
C THR A 143 27.23 5.35 -4.56
N GLY A 144 26.76 6.30 -5.38
CA GLY A 144 27.35 7.63 -5.50
C GLY A 144 26.76 8.73 -4.61
N ASP A 145 25.64 8.49 -3.92
CA ASP A 145 24.95 9.52 -3.14
C ASP A 145 25.43 9.54 -1.69
N VAL A 146 25.43 10.68 -1.00
CA VAL A 146 25.60 10.69 0.46
C VAL A 146 24.24 10.59 1.13
N LYS A 147 23.90 9.42 1.69
CA LYS A 147 22.62 9.21 2.38
C LYS A 147 22.82 8.85 3.83
N VAL A 148 22.30 9.71 4.70
CA VAL A 148 22.23 9.50 6.15
C VAL A 148 20.80 9.13 6.52
N TYR A 149 20.63 8.14 7.40
CA TYR A 149 19.33 7.84 7.98
C TYR A 149 19.03 8.91 9.04
N ASN A 150 18.29 9.95 8.65
CA ASN A 150 17.87 11.07 9.49
C ASN A 150 16.35 11.36 9.36
N TYR A 151 15.87 12.47 9.92
CA TYR A 151 14.45 12.88 9.85
C TYR A 151 13.83 12.80 8.44
N GLY A 152 14.60 13.09 7.38
CA GLY A 152 14.12 12.98 5.99
C GLY A 152 13.73 11.56 5.59
N CYS A 153 14.24 10.54 6.29
CA CYS A 153 13.82 9.14 6.18
C CYS A 153 12.78 8.75 7.23
N PHE A 154 12.98 9.16 8.49
CA PHE A 154 12.17 8.73 9.64
C PHE A 154 10.73 9.18 9.54
N LYS A 155 10.50 10.38 8.96
CA LYS A 155 9.18 10.98 8.83
C LYS A 155 8.13 10.01 8.26
N CYS A 156 8.53 9.16 7.30
CA CYS A 156 7.65 8.15 6.73
C CYS A 156 7.92 6.71 7.18
N HIS A 157 8.97 6.49 7.99
CA HIS A 157 9.49 5.15 8.31
C HIS A 157 9.49 4.83 9.81
N THR A 158 9.14 5.78 10.68
CA THR A 158 9.15 5.67 12.15
C THR A 158 7.96 6.42 12.74
N THR A 159 7.75 6.31 14.06
CA THR A 159 6.69 7.00 14.79
C THR A 159 7.25 7.99 15.80
N GLY A 160 6.64 9.18 15.85
CA GLY A 160 7.07 10.26 16.75
C GLY A 160 8.45 10.79 16.41
N GLY A 161 8.76 10.93 15.12
CA GLY A 161 10.02 11.46 14.63
C GLY A 161 10.21 12.93 14.97
N ASP A 162 11.45 13.31 15.30
CA ASP A 162 11.85 14.69 15.61
C ASP A 162 13.21 15.02 15.00
N THR A 163 13.39 16.27 14.57
CA THR A 163 14.65 16.73 13.95
C THR A 163 15.80 16.92 14.95
N THR A 164 15.53 16.90 16.25
CA THR A 164 16.51 17.13 17.31
C THR A 164 17.06 15.83 17.89
N GLY A 165 18.31 15.90 18.37
CA GLY A 165 18.99 14.78 19.02
C GLY A 165 19.55 13.75 18.03
N THR A 166 19.69 12.52 18.53
CA THR A 166 20.11 11.37 17.73
C THR A 166 19.48 10.08 18.26
N TRP A 167 18.98 9.24 17.35
CA TRP A 167 18.51 7.88 17.64
C TRP A 167 19.67 6.88 17.74
N LEU A 168 20.84 7.22 17.16
CA LEU A 168 22.03 6.37 17.15
C LEU A 168 23.13 7.01 18.01
N ALA A 169 23.40 6.39 19.14
CA ALA A 169 24.39 6.88 20.09
C ALA A 169 25.77 7.03 19.42
N GLY A 170 26.37 8.22 19.56
CA GLY A 170 27.70 8.52 18.99
C GLY A 170 27.68 9.09 17.57
N VAL A 171 26.52 9.21 16.93
CA VAL A 171 26.36 9.87 15.64
C VAL A 171 25.48 11.10 15.82
N ASP A 172 26.06 12.29 15.70
CA ASP A 172 25.33 13.54 15.98
C ASP A 172 24.38 13.92 14.84
N GLY A 173 23.24 14.53 15.20
CA GLY A 173 22.36 15.23 14.25
C GLY A 173 21.47 14.34 13.37
N LEU A 174 21.23 13.09 13.76
CA LEU A 174 20.31 12.22 13.04
C LEU A 174 18.83 12.53 13.31
N GLY A 175 18.52 13.21 14.43
CA GLY A 175 17.16 13.31 14.94
C GLY A 175 16.77 12.10 15.79
N THR A 176 15.57 12.10 16.37
CA THR A 176 15.06 11.05 17.25
C THR A 176 13.72 10.53 16.75
N PHE A 177 13.27 9.38 17.28
CA PHE A 177 11.92 8.86 17.11
C PHE A 177 11.55 8.05 18.35
N THR A 178 10.25 7.79 18.55
CA THR A 178 9.76 7.02 19.71
C THR A 178 9.71 5.53 19.39
N GLU A 179 9.30 5.16 18.18
CA GLU A 179 9.16 3.76 17.77
C GLU A 179 9.65 3.58 16.33
N GLY A 180 10.35 2.47 16.05
CA GLY A 180 10.70 2.08 14.69
C GLY A 180 9.45 1.63 13.93
N GLY A 181 9.34 1.99 12.65
CA GLY A 181 8.15 1.69 11.87
C GLY A 181 6.96 2.62 12.14
N ILE A 182 5.89 2.40 11.40
CA ILE A 182 4.64 3.15 11.51
C ILE A 182 3.72 2.44 12.51
N GLY A 183 3.84 2.88 13.77
CA GLY A 183 3.08 2.48 14.95
C GLY A 183 1.69 3.10 14.99
N CYS A 184 0.91 2.71 16.01
CA CYS A 184 -0.45 3.22 16.22
C CYS A 184 -0.46 4.76 16.28
N GLU A 185 0.49 5.32 17.01
CA GLU A 185 0.62 6.77 17.24
C GLU A 185 1.21 7.51 16.03
N GLY A 186 1.66 6.80 14.99
CA GLY A 186 2.06 7.40 13.71
C GLY A 186 0.85 7.92 12.92
N CYS A 187 -0.32 7.32 13.15
CA CYS A 187 -1.60 7.76 12.60
C CYS A 187 -2.43 8.52 13.63
N HIS A 188 -2.50 8.00 14.86
CA HIS A 188 -3.40 8.50 15.91
C HIS A 188 -2.82 9.61 16.79
N GLY A 189 -1.52 9.91 16.64
CA GLY A 189 -0.80 10.87 17.48
C GLY A 189 -0.48 10.35 18.89
N PRO A 190 0.13 11.19 19.76
CA PRO A 190 0.57 10.81 21.10
C PRO A 190 -0.58 10.40 22.03
N GLY A 191 -0.56 9.18 22.54
CA GLY A 191 -1.67 8.53 23.24
C GLY A 191 -1.69 8.67 24.78
N SER A 192 -0.74 9.38 25.39
CA SER A 192 -0.67 9.48 26.87
C SER A 192 -1.94 10.09 27.53
N GLU A 193 -2.54 11.11 26.92
CA GLU A 193 -3.81 11.68 27.41
C GLU A 193 -4.96 10.69 27.25
N HIS A 194 -4.97 9.94 26.16
CA HIS A 194 -5.95 8.88 25.91
C HIS A 194 -5.85 7.76 26.94
N ILE A 195 -4.64 7.26 27.23
CA ILE A 195 -4.46 6.23 28.27
C ILE A 195 -4.94 6.72 29.64
N ALA A 196 -4.70 7.99 29.98
CA ALA A 196 -5.11 8.56 31.26
C ALA A 196 -6.63 8.76 31.37
N GLY A 197 -7.35 8.93 30.26
CA GLY A 197 -8.80 9.10 30.23
C GLY A 197 -9.39 8.79 28.85
N PRO A 198 -9.65 7.52 28.50
CA PRO A 198 -9.93 7.12 27.12
C PRO A 198 -11.21 7.76 26.55
N THR A 199 -11.07 8.53 25.47
CA THR A 199 -12.18 9.07 24.67
C THR A 199 -11.80 9.09 23.19
N ALA A 200 -12.76 9.25 22.29
CA ALA A 200 -12.46 9.44 20.86
C ALA A 200 -11.89 10.84 20.56
N ASP A 201 -12.02 11.80 21.47
CA ASP A 201 -11.60 13.19 21.23
C ASP A 201 -10.14 13.48 21.63
N ASN A 202 -9.50 12.56 22.36
CA ASN A 202 -8.13 12.68 22.85
C ASN A 202 -7.17 11.64 22.26
N ILE A 203 -7.58 11.05 21.16
CA ILE A 203 -6.80 10.20 20.27
C ILE A 203 -7.29 10.56 18.87
N ASP A 204 -6.39 10.75 17.91
CA ASP A 204 -6.68 11.32 16.59
C ASP A 204 -6.60 12.86 16.48
N LYS A 205 -5.37 13.36 16.59
CA LYS A 205 -5.01 14.71 16.13
C LYS A 205 -4.05 14.60 14.95
N VAL A 206 -4.58 14.20 13.79
CA VAL A 206 -3.94 14.27 12.45
C VAL A 206 -3.20 15.61 12.22
N TYR A 207 -3.65 16.66 12.90
CA TYR A 207 -3.13 18.02 12.85
C TYR A 207 -1.71 18.21 13.42
N GLU A 208 -1.24 17.45 14.42
CA GLU A 208 -0.03 17.87 15.15
C GLU A 208 1.31 17.57 14.47
N GLN A 209 1.34 16.81 13.36
CA GLN A 209 2.58 16.58 12.60
C GLN A 209 2.32 16.55 11.09
N VAL A 210 2.00 17.71 10.52
CA VAL A 210 2.63 18.03 9.23
C VAL A 210 4.13 17.83 9.46
N HIS A 211 4.77 16.93 8.71
CA HIS A 211 6.19 16.65 8.90
C HIS A 211 6.96 17.95 9.09
N GLN A 212 7.92 17.99 10.03
CA GLN A 212 8.64 19.21 10.40
C GLN A 212 9.35 19.86 9.19
N ASP A 213 9.55 19.12 8.11
CA ASP A 213 10.13 19.56 6.84
C ASP A 213 9.12 20.07 5.80
N ASN A 214 7.82 19.88 6.02
CA ASN A 214 6.77 20.36 5.13
C ASN A 214 6.45 21.84 5.43
N THR A 215 7.14 22.72 4.71
CA THR A 215 6.98 24.17 4.81
C THR A 215 5.65 24.69 4.26
N LEU A 216 4.90 23.89 3.48
CA LEU A 216 3.58 24.27 2.97
C LEU A 216 2.52 24.22 4.07
N GLY A 217 2.76 23.48 5.16
CA GLY A 217 1.76 23.27 6.20
C GLY A 217 0.58 22.39 5.75
N GLY A 218 0.73 21.68 4.62
CA GLY A 218 -0.34 20.93 3.97
C GLY A 218 0.11 20.15 2.75
N LEU A 219 -0.85 19.63 2.00
CA LEU A 219 -0.65 18.88 0.75
C LEU A 219 -1.33 19.65 -0.39
N GLU A 220 -0.58 20.09 -1.39
CA GLU A 220 -1.12 20.87 -2.51
C GLU A 220 -1.67 19.97 -3.61
N ILE A 221 -2.90 20.27 -4.05
CA ILE A 221 -3.55 19.65 -5.21
C ILE A 221 -3.96 20.77 -6.15
N ASP A 222 -3.40 20.80 -7.36
CA ASP A 222 -3.73 21.75 -8.43
C ASP A 222 -3.72 23.23 -7.98
N GLY A 223 -2.70 23.61 -7.21
CA GLY A 223 -2.55 24.95 -6.65
C GLY A 223 -3.46 25.26 -5.45
N VAL A 224 -4.22 24.28 -4.97
CA VAL A 224 -5.05 24.37 -3.77
C VAL A 224 -4.42 23.57 -2.63
N LEU A 225 -3.96 24.29 -1.60
CA LEU A 225 -3.40 23.70 -0.39
C LEU A 225 -4.51 23.02 0.43
N GLN A 226 -4.44 21.70 0.56
CA GLN A 226 -5.21 20.93 1.52
C GLN A 226 -4.53 21.02 2.89
N THR A 227 -5.27 21.44 3.91
CA THR A 227 -4.78 21.51 5.29
C THR A 227 -5.46 20.47 6.15
N PRO A 228 -4.80 19.94 7.21
CA PRO A 228 -5.43 18.97 8.09
C PRO A 228 -6.75 19.48 8.65
N ASP A 229 -7.77 18.63 8.70
CA ASP A 229 -9.04 18.96 9.36
C ASP A 229 -8.78 19.17 10.87
N PRO A 230 -9.08 20.34 11.45
CA PRO A 230 -8.90 20.61 12.87
C PRO A 230 -9.76 19.71 13.76
N ASN A 231 -10.76 19.01 13.22
CA ASN A 231 -11.58 18.04 13.93
C ASN A 231 -11.07 16.58 13.81
N GLY A 232 -9.89 16.37 13.21
CA GLY A 232 -9.18 15.09 13.30
C GLY A 232 -9.62 13.99 12.33
N ASN A 233 -10.44 14.26 11.31
CA ASN A 233 -11.02 13.21 10.46
C ASN A 233 -10.50 13.15 9.01
N ASP A 234 -9.44 13.89 8.66
CA ASP A 234 -8.88 13.84 7.30
C ASP A 234 -7.91 12.68 7.13
N VAL A 235 -8.49 11.48 7.04
CA VAL A 235 -7.74 10.23 6.84
C VAL A 235 -6.96 10.22 5.52
N ASN A 236 -7.44 10.93 4.51
CA ASN A 236 -6.78 10.96 3.21
C ASN A 236 -5.51 11.82 3.24
N PHE A 237 -5.58 12.96 3.93
CA PHE A 237 -4.41 13.78 4.22
C PHE A 237 -3.38 13.02 5.05
N MET A 238 -3.82 12.30 6.09
CA MET A 238 -2.96 11.49 6.94
C MET A 238 -2.18 10.42 6.15
N CYS A 239 -2.84 9.64 5.29
CA CYS A 239 -2.14 8.70 4.41
C CYS A 239 -1.19 9.43 3.45
N GLY A 240 -1.64 10.58 2.96
CA GLY A 240 -0.90 11.45 2.07
C GLY A 240 0.45 11.87 2.63
N THR A 241 0.60 12.13 3.93
CA THR A 241 1.88 12.61 4.51
C THR A 241 3.08 11.70 4.19
N CYS A 242 2.85 10.39 4.07
CA CYS A 242 3.89 9.40 3.79
C CYS A 242 3.82 8.81 2.37
N HIS A 243 2.61 8.73 1.81
CA HIS A 243 2.37 8.18 0.47
C HIS A 243 2.40 9.22 -0.64
N ASN A 244 3.05 10.36 -0.38
CA ASN A 244 3.38 11.41 -1.35
C ASN A 244 4.90 11.59 -1.46
N ARG A 245 5.33 12.26 -2.53
CA ARG A 245 6.75 12.55 -2.74
C ARG A 245 7.16 13.99 -2.51
N SER A 246 6.34 14.95 -2.91
CA SER A 246 6.71 16.36 -3.00
C SER A 246 5.77 17.33 -2.28
N TYR A 247 4.73 16.83 -1.61
CA TYR A 247 3.62 17.61 -1.06
C TYR A 247 2.89 18.46 -2.12
N THR A 248 3.16 18.21 -3.40
CA THR A 248 2.65 18.93 -4.58
C THR A 248 2.35 17.92 -5.67
N ASN A 249 1.49 18.34 -6.60
CA ASN A 249 0.90 17.47 -7.60
C ASN A 249 1.50 17.69 -9.01
N PRO A 250 2.72 17.18 -9.25
CA PRO A 250 2.84 16.28 -10.39
C PRO A 250 3.25 14.89 -9.92
N ILE A 251 2.67 13.86 -10.54
CA ILE A 251 3.04 12.47 -10.28
C ILE A 251 4.44 12.23 -10.87
N ASN A 252 5.48 12.14 -10.03
CA ASN A 252 6.84 12.07 -10.54
C ASN A 252 7.15 10.69 -11.13
N ALA A 253 7.90 10.69 -12.21
CA ALA A 253 8.36 9.50 -12.91
C ALA A 253 9.87 9.52 -13.12
N HIS A 254 10.46 8.34 -13.27
CA HIS A 254 11.85 8.20 -13.67
C HIS A 254 12.10 6.80 -14.25
N GLY A 255 12.89 6.75 -15.32
CA GLY A 255 13.33 5.48 -15.92
C GLY A 255 12.16 4.64 -16.44
N GLY A 256 11.11 5.29 -16.95
CA GLY A 256 9.91 4.62 -17.47
C GLY A 256 9.01 4.04 -16.39
N PHE A 257 9.04 4.55 -15.16
CA PHE A 257 8.09 4.15 -14.12
C PHE A 257 7.69 5.35 -13.27
N ILE A 258 6.49 5.31 -12.71
CA ILE A 258 6.10 6.20 -11.62
C ILE A 258 7.06 5.94 -10.45
N LYS A 259 7.50 6.99 -9.77
CA LYS A 259 8.39 6.84 -8.61
C LYS A 259 7.61 6.26 -7.44
N HIS A 260 8.32 5.65 -6.51
CA HIS A 260 7.70 5.21 -5.26
C HIS A 260 7.29 6.41 -4.39
N HIS A 261 6.30 6.19 -3.53
CA HIS A 261 5.63 7.21 -2.70
C HIS A 261 4.87 8.23 -3.54
N GLU A 262 4.16 7.78 -4.56
CA GLU A 262 3.30 8.63 -5.40
C GLU A 262 1.83 8.17 -5.33
N GLN A 263 1.48 7.19 -4.49
CA GLN A 263 0.12 6.62 -4.52
C GLN A 263 -0.95 7.64 -4.14
N TRP A 264 -0.62 8.58 -3.24
CA TRP A 264 -1.49 9.71 -2.94
C TRP A 264 -1.57 10.67 -4.13
N ASP A 265 -0.43 11.04 -4.73
CA ASP A 265 -0.33 11.93 -5.89
C ASP A 265 -1.07 11.34 -7.12
N GLU A 266 -1.06 10.02 -7.29
CA GLU A 266 -1.85 9.29 -8.28
C GLU A 266 -3.34 9.36 -7.97
N PHE A 267 -3.72 9.05 -6.73
CA PHE A 267 -5.12 8.93 -6.32
C PHE A 267 -5.87 10.25 -6.43
N THR A 268 -5.25 11.38 -6.11
CA THR A 268 -5.86 12.72 -6.18
C THR A 268 -6.27 13.13 -7.59
N HIS A 269 -5.70 12.52 -8.62
CA HIS A 269 -6.06 12.75 -10.03
C HIS A 269 -7.18 11.83 -10.56
N THR A 270 -7.83 11.06 -9.68
CA THR A 270 -8.79 10.05 -10.10
C THR A 270 -10.23 10.49 -9.90
N LYS A 271 -11.14 9.92 -10.70
CA LYS A 271 -12.58 10.05 -10.45
C LYS A 271 -12.99 9.50 -9.09
N HIS A 272 -12.28 8.54 -8.52
CA HIS A 272 -12.56 8.07 -7.17
C HIS A 272 -12.36 9.19 -6.14
N TYR A 273 -11.23 9.90 -6.21
CA TYR A 273 -10.96 11.05 -5.34
C TYR A 273 -11.96 12.19 -5.59
N GLU A 274 -12.23 12.55 -6.85
CA GLU A 274 -13.20 13.59 -7.19
C GLU A 274 -14.62 13.29 -6.63
N ASN A 275 -14.98 12.02 -6.50
CA ASN A 275 -16.25 11.58 -5.91
C ASN A 275 -16.20 11.42 -4.38
N GLY A 276 -15.15 11.91 -3.72
CA GLY A 276 -15.02 11.94 -2.27
C GLY A 276 -14.55 10.63 -1.63
N MET A 277 -14.01 9.69 -2.41
CA MET A 277 -13.38 8.50 -1.84
C MET A 277 -12.03 8.85 -1.23
N THR A 278 -11.64 8.07 -0.23
CA THR A 278 -10.36 8.18 0.49
C THR A 278 -9.61 6.84 0.46
N CYS A 279 -8.33 6.82 0.88
CA CYS A 279 -7.56 5.58 1.01
C CYS A 279 -8.33 4.51 1.82
N VAL A 280 -8.91 4.91 2.95
CA VAL A 280 -9.70 4.02 3.82
C VAL A 280 -11.12 3.77 3.31
N THR A 281 -11.48 4.19 2.10
CA THR A 281 -12.70 3.68 1.47
C THR A 281 -12.48 2.23 1.04
N CYS A 282 -11.30 1.93 0.50
CA CYS A 282 -10.94 0.59 0.01
C CYS A 282 -10.04 -0.18 0.98
N HIS A 283 -9.20 0.51 1.75
CA HIS A 283 -8.23 -0.11 2.64
C HIS A 283 -8.69 -0.13 4.10
N ASP A 284 -8.33 -1.19 4.82
CA ASP A 284 -8.26 -1.22 6.28
C ASP A 284 -6.81 -0.93 6.71
N PRO A 285 -6.55 0.21 7.39
CA PRO A 285 -5.18 0.61 7.74
C PRO A 285 -4.52 -0.31 8.78
N HIS A 286 -5.28 -1.18 9.45
CA HIS A 286 -4.78 -2.13 10.45
C HIS A 286 -4.47 -3.49 9.87
N LYS A 287 -4.57 -3.69 8.56
CA LYS A 287 -4.44 -4.99 7.90
C LYS A 287 -3.51 -4.92 6.71
N ARG A 288 -2.94 -6.06 6.33
CA ARG A 288 -2.00 -6.14 5.20
C ARG A 288 -2.74 -6.14 3.86
N THR A 289 -2.05 -5.64 2.84
CA THR A 289 -2.55 -5.58 1.45
C THR A 289 -1.74 -6.44 0.47
N ILE A 290 -0.67 -7.09 0.95
CA ILE A 290 0.18 -8.02 0.18
C ILE A 290 -0.11 -9.48 0.57
N TRP A 291 0.21 -10.41 -0.33
CA TRP A 291 0.04 -11.87 -0.16
C TRP A 291 -1.35 -12.27 0.35
N ASP A 292 -2.37 -12.07 -0.49
CA ASP A 292 -3.77 -12.37 -0.15
C ASP A 292 -4.29 -11.56 1.05
N GLY A 293 -3.75 -10.34 1.22
CA GLY A 293 -4.03 -9.50 2.37
C GLY A 293 -5.51 -9.14 2.53
N ASP A 294 -6.00 -9.26 3.77
CA ASP A 294 -7.37 -9.00 4.18
C ASP A 294 -7.67 -7.51 4.40
N GLY A 295 -6.73 -6.63 4.04
CA GLY A 295 -6.85 -5.19 4.15
C GLY A 295 -7.65 -4.52 3.03
N ILE A 296 -8.19 -5.26 2.07
CA ILE A 296 -9.13 -4.70 1.07
C ILE A 296 -10.57 -4.96 1.51
N LYS A 297 -11.27 -3.89 1.90
CA LYS A 297 -12.66 -3.98 2.39
C LYS A 297 -13.72 -3.63 1.34
N MET A 298 -13.33 -3.09 0.18
CA MET A 298 -14.23 -2.72 -0.91
C MET A 298 -13.78 -3.37 -2.22
N ALA A 299 -14.65 -4.19 -2.81
CA ALA A 299 -14.47 -4.75 -4.16
C ALA A 299 -14.71 -3.69 -5.22
N CYS A 300 -13.93 -3.71 -6.31
CA CYS A 300 -14.29 -2.97 -7.54
C CYS A 300 -15.71 -3.33 -8.00
N ALA A 301 -16.03 -4.62 -7.99
CA ALA A 301 -17.34 -5.19 -8.35
C ALA A 301 -18.52 -4.67 -7.52
N THR A 302 -18.27 -4.06 -6.35
CA THR A 302 -19.34 -3.47 -5.52
C THR A 302 -19.98 -2.27 -6.21
N CYS A 303 -19.18 -1.50 -6.96
CA CYS A 303 -19.62 -0.31 -7.67
C CYS A 303 -19.61 -0.48 -9.21
N HIS A 304 -18.72 -1.33 -9.72
CA HIS A 304 -18.50 -1.59 -11.15
C HIS A 304 -19.11 -2.93 -11.58
N ALA A 305 -20.40 -3.11 -11.31
CA ALA A 305 -21.08 -4.38 -11.59
C ALA A 305 -21.14 -4.69 -13.10
N THR A 306 -21.34 -3.66 -13.94
CA THR A 306 -21.40 -3.80 -15.39
C THR A 306 -20.06 -4.22 -15.97
N GLU A 307 -18.97 -3.58 -15.56
CA GLU A 307 -17.63 -3.89 -16.06
C GLU A 307 -17.20 -5.32 -15.73
N VAL A 308 -17.68 -5.87 -14.60
CA VAL A 308 -17.44 -7.27 -14.19
C VAL A 308 -18.17 -8.26 -15.09
N GLU A 309 -19.36 -7.91 -15.55
CA GLU A 309 -20.15 -8.74 -16.47
C GLU A 309 -19.60 -8.70 -17.90
N THR A 310 -19.03 -7.56 -18.30
CA THR A 310 -18.60 -7.32 -19.69
C THR A 310 -17.11 -7.47 -19.93
N ILE A 311 -16.30 -7.75 -18.88
CA ILE A 311 -14.86 -7.88 -19.05
C ILE A 311 -14.50 -8.99 -20.06
N ASN A 312 -13.81 -8.58 -21.12
CA ASN A 312 -13.39 -9.41 -22.22
C ASN A 312 -11.93 -9.84 -22.06
N HIS A 313 -11.67 -10.66 -21.05
CA HIS A 313 -10.38 -11.32 -20.84
C HIS A 313 -10.61 -12.79 -20.46
N GLU A 314 -9.92 -13.70 -21.15
CA GLU A 314 -9.90 -15.11 -20.78
C GLU A 314 -8.95 -15.32 -19.59
N GLU A 315 -9.33 -16.16 -18.64
CA GLU A 315 -8.50 -16.68 -17.53
C GLU A 315 -7.78 -15.68 -16.59
N GLY A 316 -7.89 -15.92 -15.27
CA GLY A 316 -6.94 -15.46 -14.26
C GLY A 316 -6.83 -13.97 -13.94
N ALA A 317 -7.08 -13.06 -14.88
CA ALA A 317 -6.90 -11.62 -14.71
C ALA A 317 -7.97 -11.01 -13.80
N THR A 318 -7.52 -10.17 -12.88
CA THR A 318 -8.36 -9.44 -11.92
C THR A 318 -8.42 -7.96 -12.29
N CYS A 319 -9.39 -7.23 -11.73
CA CYS A 319 -9.53 -5.78 -11.96
C CYS A 319 -8.21 -5.04 -11.68
N ILE A 320 -7.50 -5.44 -10.63
CA ILE A 320 -6.25 -4.80 -10.20
C ILE A 320 -5.07 -5.13 -11.12
N ASP A 321 -5.12 -6.21 -11.90
CA ASP A 321 -4.01 -6.54 -12.81
C ASP A 321 -3.93 -5.56 -13.98
N CYS A 322 -5.08 -5.02 -14.40
CA CYS A 322 -5.13 -3.98 -15.42
C CYS A 322 -5.20 -2.58 -14.82
N HIS A 323 -6.14 -2.33 -13.91
CA HIS A 323 -6.42 -0.98 -13.41
C HIS A 323 -5.50 -0.56 -12.25
N MET A 324 -4.77 -1.49 -11.64
CA MET A 324 -3.75 -1.21 -10.62
C MET A 324 -2.46 -1.97 -10.95
N THR A 325 -2.08 -1.95 -12.23
CA THR A 325 -0.86 -2.64 -12.71
C THR A 325 0.38 -2.10 -12.00
N TYR A 326 1.48 -2.85 -12.07
CA TYR A 326 2.77 -2.48 -11.50
C TYR A 326 3.46 -1.38 -12.33
N ALA A 327 2.84 -0.20 -12.48
CA ALA A 327 3.40 0.93 -13.25
C ALA A 327 4.36 1.83 -12.44
N ALA A 328 4.54 1.53 -11.15
CA ALA A 328 5.46 2.25 -10.27
C ALA A 328 6.64 1.37 -9.85
N LYS A 329 7.82 1.99 -9.71
CA LYS A 329 9.06 1.31 -9.33
C LYS A 329 9.72 1.94 -8.12
N SER A 330 10.04 1.10 -7.15
CA SER A 330 10.80 1.43 -5.96
C SER A 330 12.16 0.77 -5.95
N GLY A 331 12.24 -0.52 -6.25
CA GLY A 331 13.46 -1.31 -6.09
C GLY A 331 13.79 -2.16 -7.30
N THR A 332 12.81 -2.88 -7.85
CA THR A 332 13.01 -3.84 -8.95
C THR A 332 11.88 -3.78 -9.98
N THR A 333 12.09 -4.41 -11.12
CA THR A 333 11.03 -4.79 -12.05
C THR A 333 10.57 -6.21 -11.76
N ARG A 334 9.35 -6.56 -12.17
CA ARG A 334 8.81 -7.91 -12.09
C ARG A 334 8.84 -8.58 -13.45
N GLY A 335 9.52 -9.73 -13.54
CA GLY A 335 9.68 -10.46 -14.80
C GLY A 335 10.52 -9.71 -15.84
N GLU A 336 10.42 -10.14 -17.09
CA GLU A 336 11.30 -9.70 -18.19
C GLU A 336 10.65 -8.65 -19.12
N SER A 337 9.36 -8.34 -18.94
CA SER A 337 8.60 -7.43 -19.82
C SER A 337 9.16 -6.02 -19.95
N GLY A 338 9.88 -5.54 -18.92
CA GLY A 338 10.26 -4.12 -18.81
C GLY A 338 9.11 -3.16 -18.51
N TYR A 339 7.86 -3.63 -18.45
CA TYR A 339 6.65 -2.83 -18.19
C TYR A 339 6.00 -3.12 -16.84
N LYS A 340 6.68 -3.89 -15.98
CA LYS A 340 6.24 -4.14 -14.61
C LYS A 340 7.32 -3.73 -13.61
N GLY A 341 7.01 -2.75 -12.77
CA GLY A 341 7.75 -2.40 -11.57
C GLY A 341 7.37 -3.30 -10.40
N ASP A 342 7.43 -2.76 -9.18
CA ASP A 342 7.18 -3.48 -7.93
C ASP A 342 6.11 -2.81 -7.03
N ILE A 343 5.55 -1.68 -7.46
CA ILE A 343 4.42 -0.99 -6.82
C ILE A 343 3.23 -0.92 -7.76
N ARG A 344 2.03 -1.23 -7.23
CA ARG A 344 0.77 -1.05 -7.94
C ARG A 344 0.37 0.43 -8.03
N SER A 345 0.02 0.86 -9.23
CA SER A 345 -0.50 2.20 -9.50
C SER A 345 -1.90 2.39 -8.91
N HIS A 346 -2.21 3.65 -8.56
CA HIS A 346 -3.53 4.08 -8.10
C HIS A 346 -4.21 5.05 -9.09
N LEU A 347 -3.84 5.00 -10.38
CA LEU A 347 -4.45 5.83 -11.42
C LEU A 347 -5.80 5.27 -11.92
N PHE A 348 -6.00 3.95 -11.89
CA PHE A 348 -7.20 3.21 -12.36
C PHE A 348 -7.55 3.36 -13.84
N LYS A 349 -7.69 4.59 -14.33
CA LYS A 349 -8.04 4.91 -15.71
C LYS A 349 -6.94 4.41 -16.65
N ILE A 350 -7.36 3.83 -17.77
CA ILE A 350 -6.49 3.41 -18.86
C ILE A 350 -6.86 4.28 -20.07
N THR A 351 -5.89 5.02 -20.61
CA THR A 351 -6.08 5.74 -21.87
C THR A 351 -5.60 4.86 -23.02
N VAL A 352 -6.52 4.52 -23.91
CA VAL A 352 -6.34 3.45 -24.90
C VAL A 352 -5.81 3.97 -26.23
N ASP A 353 -4.57 4.44 -26.18
CA ASP A 353 -3.80 4.88 -27.34
C ASP A 353 -2.35 4.40 -27.23
N THR A 354 -1.55 4.68 -28.27
CA THR A 354 -0.12 4.38 -28.30
C THR A 354 0.74 5.45 -27.63
N ALA A 355 0.14 6.53 -27.10
CA ALA A 355 0.91 7.60 -26.50
C ALA A 355 1.47 7.14 -25.14
N SER A 356 2.69 7.60 -24.84
CA SER A 356 3.30 7.39 -23.53
C SER A 356 2.41 8.01 -22.44
N MET A 357 2.30 7.32 -21.30
CA MET A 357 1.70 7.91 -20.10
C MET A 357 2.62 8.91 -19.39
N PHE A 358 3.89 9.00 -19.80
CA PHE A 358 4.85 9.95 -19.25
C PHE A 358 5.08 11.14 -20.18
N SER A 359 5.50 12.26 -19.60
CA SER A 359 5.96 13.44 -20.33
C SER A 359 7.08 13.08 -21.32
N ALA A 360 7.34 13.96 -22.29
CA ALA A 360 8.34 13.71 -23.33
C ALA A 360 9.77 13.49 -22.77
N ASP A 361 10.08 14.09 -21.62
CA ASP A 361 11.33 13.90 -20.88
C ASP A 361 11.28 12.74 -19.86
N GLY A 362 10.11 12.11 -19.68
CA GLY A 362 9.88 10.98 -18.79
C GLY A 362 9.94 11.34 -17.29
N SER A 363 9.86 12.62 -16.93
CA SER A 363 10.01 13.10 -15.56
C SER A 363 8.72 13.07 -14.73
N VAL A 364 7.56 13.05 -15.38
CA VAL A 364 6.23 13.01 -14.74
C VAL A 364 5.23 12.18 -15.54
N VAL A 365 4.16 11.71 -14.90
CA VAL A 365 2.96 11.23 -15.61
C VAL A 365 2.29 12.41 -16.30
N ARG A 366 1.81 12.21 -17.51
CA ARG A 366 1.05 13.23 -18.24
C ARG A 366 -0.30 13.45 -17.58
N ASP A 367 -0.55 14.70 -17.22
CA ASP A 367 -1.86 15.20 -16.86
C ASP A 367 -2.03 16.58 -17.51
N ASP A 368 -2.62 16.58 -18.70
CA ASP A 368 -2.76 17.75 -19.55
C ASP A 368 -4.14 17.76 -20.25
N ASP A 369 -4.48 18.88 -20.90
CA ASP A 369 -5.77 19.05 -21.61
C ASP A 369 -6.03 17.98 -22.68
N GLU A 370 -4.99 17.33 -23.20
CA GLU A 370 -5.08 16.29 -24.22
C GLU A 370 -5.16 14.88 -23.61
N ARG A 371 -4.58 14.68 -22.43
CA ARG A 371 -4.49 13.39 -21.75
C ARG A 371 -4.49 13.57 -20.23
N PRO A 372 -5.55 13.13 -19.53
CA PRO A 372 -5.53 13.09 -18.07
C PRO A 372 -4.60 11.99 -17.55
N ALA A 373 -4.15 12.15 -16.31
CA ALA A 373 -3.36 11.14 -15.59
C ALA A 373 -4.01 9.77 -15.70
N SER A 374 -3.31 8.82 -16.33
CA SER A 374 -3.85 7.50 -16.64
C SER A 374 -2.77 6.51 -17.03
N LEU A 375 -3.05 5.23 -16.80
CA LEU A 375 -2.26 4.11 -17.28
C LEU A 375 -2.26 4.04 -18.81
N SER A 376 -1.26 3.36 -19.38
CA SER A 376 -1.21 3.04 -20.82
C SER A 376 -1.23 1.53 -21.07
N PRO A 377 -1.66 1.09 -22.27
CA PRO A 377 -1.64 -0.31 -22.67
C PRO A 377 -0.26 -0.98 -22.59
N ALA A 378 0.82 -0.20 -22.62
CA ALA A 378 2.17 -0.72 -22.40
C ALA A 378 2.31 -1.37 -21.01
N TYR A 379 1.88 -0.69 -19.94
CA TYR A 379 1.95 -1.21 -18.57
C TYR A 379 0.83 -2.20 -18.24
N VAL A 380 -0.32 -2.05 -18.89
CA VAL A 380 -1.52 -2.85 -18.61
C VAL A 380 -1.49 -4.20 -19.31
N CYS A 381 -1.08 -4.25 -20.58
CA CYS A 381 -1.13 -5.45 -21.40
C CYS A 381 0.25 -6.07 -21.55
N LEU A 382 1.26 -5.28 -21.94
CA LEU A 382 2.60 -5.80 -22.24
C LEU A 382 3.38 -6.20 -20.99
N GLY A 383 2.84 -5.95 -19.79
CA GLY A 383 3.35 -6.54 -18.56
C GLY A 383 3.13 -8.06 -18.46
N CYS A 384 2.17 -8.61 -19.20
CA CYS A 384 1.86 -10.05 -19.26
C CYS A 384 1.90 -10.62 -20.68
N HIS A 385 1.68 -9.79 -21.71
CA HIS A 385 1.75 -10.18 -23.13
C HIS A 385 3.08 -9.72 -23.73
N ASN A 386 4.17 -10.15 -23.09
CA ASN A 386 5.55 -9.88 -23.47
C ASN A 386 6.19 -11.16 -23.98
N ASP A 387 7.32 -11.03 -24.68
CA ASP A 387 8.14 -12.12 -25.21
C ASP A 387 8.77 -13.04 -24.12
N ASP A 388 8.07 -13.35 -23.03
CA ASP A 388 8.50 -14.31 -22.00
C ASP A 388 8.24 -15.73 -22.49
N PRO A 389 9.28 -16.54 -22.71
CA PRO A 389 9.11 -17.89 -23.25
C PRO A 389 8.48 -18.88 -22.27
N ASN A 390 8.20 -18.47 -21.02
CA ASN A 390 7.80 -19.37 -19.93
C ASN A 390 6.36 -19.19 -19.42
N ASP A 391 5.58 -18.25 -19.95
CA ASP A 391 4.26 -17.93 -19.38
C ASP A 391 3.05 -18.47 -20.17
N ASP A 392 3.25 -19.09 -21.33
CA ASP A 392 2.18 -19.61 -22.23
C ASP A 392 1.10 -18.56 -22.54
N ILE A 393 1.46 -17.27 -22.50
CA ILE A 393 0.58 -16.15 -22.83
C ILE A 393 0.98 -15.63 -24.22
N PRO A 394 0.02 -15.41 -25.15
CA PRO A 394 0.36 -14.89 -26.47
C PRO A 394 0.91 -13.45 -26.41
N ASP A 395 2.11 -13.25 -26.97
CA ASP A 395 2.75 -11.94 -27.10
C ASP A 395 1.88 -10.95 -27.91
N LYS A 396 2.04 -9.66 -27.60
CA LYS A 396 1.37 -8.57 -28.32
C LYS A 396 2.35 -7.44 -28.63
N THR A 397 2.18 -6.80 -29.78
CA THR A 397 2.74 -5.46 -30.01
C THR A 397 1.92 -4.41 -29.26
N LEU A 398 2.47 -3.20 -29.08
CA LEU A 398 1.72 -2.10 -28.47
C LEU A 398 0.45 -1.76 -29.27
N GLU A 399 0.50 -1.82 -30.60
CA GLU A 399 -0.68 -1.59 -31.44
C GLU A 399 -1.76 -2.66 -31.22
N GLN A 400 -1.36 -3.92 -31.06
CA GLN A 400 -2.29 -5.01 -30.75
C GLN A 400 -2.88 -4.86 -29.34
N ALA A 401 -2.06 -4.49 -28.37
CA ALA A 401 -2.51 -4.19 -27.01
C ALA A 401 -3.52 -3.03 -26.99
N VAL A 402 -3.23 -1.94 -27.70
CA VAL A 402 -4.14 -0.80 -27.85
C VAL A 402 -5.43 -1.20 -28.54
N ALA A 403 -5.36 -2.00 -29.61
CA ALA A 403 -6.55 -2.46 -30.32
C ALA A 403 -7.45 -3.31 -29.41
N GLN A 404 -6.87 -4.25 -28.66
CA GLN A 404 -7.60 -5.08 -27.71
C GLN A 404 -8.19 -4.28 -26.56
N ALA A 405 -7.41 -3.33 -26.01
CA ALA A 405 -7.80 -2.56 -24.83
C ALA A 405 -9.06 -1.70 -25.04
N LYS A 406 -9.43 -1.37 -26.29
CA LYS A 406 -10.59 -0.52 -26.61
C LYS A 406 -11.92 -1.20 -26.32
N ASP A 407 -11.96 -2.52 -26.48
CA ASP A 407 -13.18 -3.31 -26.44
C ASP A 407 -13.22 -4.22 -25.18
N MET A 408 -12.40 -3.91 -24.16
CA MET A 408 -12.24 -4.76 -22.97
C MET A 408 -13.47 -4.82 -22.07
N HIS A 409 -14.36 -3.83 -22.14
CA HIS A 409 -15.63 -3.81 -21.42
C HIS A 409 -16.83 -3.69 -22.36
N GLU A 410 -16.60 -3.85 -23.66
CA GLU A 410 -17.69 -3.98 -24.62
C GLU A 410 -18.24 -5.40 -24.53
N PRO A 411 -19.57 -5.59 -24.43
CA PRO A 411 -20.16 -6.92 -24.49
C PRO A 411 -19.69 -7.60 -25.77
N THR A 412 -18.90 -8.65 -25.66
CA THR A 412 -18.71 -9.56 -26.78
C THR A 412 -20.05 -10.22 -27.01
N PHE A 413 -20.78 -9.73 -28.01
CA PHE A 413 -21.94 -10.42 -28.56
C PHE A 413 -21.43 -11.71 -29.24
N VAL A 414 -21.04 -12.70 -28.44
CA VAL A 414 -21.30 -14.08 -28.82
C VAL A 414 -22.82 -14.17 -28.72
N ASP A 415 -23.48 -14.29 -29.86
CA ASP A 415 -24.94 -14.24 -30.06
C ASP A 415 -25.79 -15.20 -29.19
N ASN A 416 -25.26 -15.85 -28.14
CA ASN A 416 -25.93 -16.90 -27.38
C ASN A 416 -25.55 -17.03 -25.88
N TYR A 417 -25.11 -15.99 -25.16
CA TYR A 417 -25.08 -16.09 -23.69
C TYR A 417 -26.52 -16.03 -23.15
N GLN A 418 -27.13 -17.19 -22.91
CA GLN A 418 -28.35 -17.30 -22.11
C GLN A 418 -27.96 -17.34 -20.63
N GLU A 419 -28.40 -16.34 -19.86
CA GLU A 419 -28.44 -16.47 -18.40
C GLU A 419 -29.22 -17.73 -18.02
N PHE A 420 -28.68 -18.51 -17.09
CA PHE A 420 -29.33 -19.69 -16.54
C PHE A 420 -29.39 -19.61 -15.02
N GLU A 421 -30.36 -20.31 -14.43
CA GLU A 421 -30.62 -20.24 -13.01
C GLU A 421 -29.43 -20.80 -12.20
N LEU A 422 -28.78 -19.90 -11.43
CA LEU A 422 -27.71 -20.22 -10.50
C LEU A 422 -28.22 -20.08 -9.06
N ASN A 423 -28.30 -21.20 -8.34
CA ASN A 423 -28.68 -21.23 -6.93
C ASN A 423 -27.48 -21.54 -6.03
N VAL A 424 -27.41 -20.85 -4.90
CA VAL A 424 -26.31 -20.96 -3.93
C VAL A 424 -26.94 -21.01 -2.55
N TYR A 425 -26.88 -22.17 -1.89
CA TYR A 425 -27.53 -22.38 -0.61
C TYR A 425 -26.72 -23.30 0.32
N PRO A 426 -26.51 -22.90 1.60
CA PRO A 426 -26.92 -21.63 2.19
C PRO A 426 -26.11 -20.43 1.66
N ASN A 427 -26.75 -19.26 1.57
CA ASN A 427 -26.11 -17.97 1.30
C ASN A 427 -26.90 -16.87 2.04
N PRO A 428 -26.36 -16.26 3.11
CA PRO A 428 -24.99 -16.43 3.64
C PRO A 428 -24.65 -17.86 4.12
N THR A 429 -23.37 -18.23 4.10
CA THR A 429 -22.84 -19.53 4.53
C THR A 429 -21.85 -19.41 5.70
N ASN A 430 -21.79 -20.39 6.60
CA ASN A 430 -20.76 -20.49 7.66
C ASN A 430 -19.56 -21.35 7.22
N GLY A 431 -19.29 -21.43 5.92
CA GLY A 431 -18.16 -22.16 5.35
C GLY A 431 -18.56 -23.20 4.30
N ALA A 432 -19.70 -23.86 4.40
CA ALA A 432 -20.13 -24.84 3.40
C ALA A 432 -21.36 -24.37 2.60
N THR A 433 -21.30 -24.43 1.27
CA THR A 433 -22.45 -24.12 0.40
C THR A 433 -22.57 -25.07 -0.77
N LYS A 434 -23.79 -25.19 -1.30
CA LYS A 434 -24.06 -25.93 -2.53
C LYS A 434 -24.37 -24.94 -3.65
N ILE A 435 -23.65 -25.10 -4.75
CA ILE A 435 -23.78 -24.32 -5.98
C ILE A 435 -24.51 -25.20 -6.98
N SER A 436 -25.74 -24.85 -7.30
CA SER A 436 -26.63 -25.63 -8.16
C SER A 436 -26.99 -24.86 -9.41
N PHE A 437 -26.85 -25.48 -10.57
CA PHE A 437 -27.11 -24.84 -11.86
C PHE A 437 -27.43 -25.87 -12.95
N VAL A 438 -28.04 -25.43 -14.05
CA VAL A 438 -28.29 -26.25 -15.24
C VAL A 438 -27.19 -25.99 -16.26
N GLY A 439 -26.33 -26.98 -16.52
CA GLY A 439 -25.21 -26.88 -17.45
C GLY A 439 -25.38 -27.71 -18.72
N GLU A 440 -24.66 -27.34 -19.76
CA GLU A 440 -24.44 -28.09 -21.00
C GLU A 440 -23.34 -29.14 -20.83
N SER A 441 -23.13 -30.01 -21.83
CA SER A 441 -22.17 -31.12 -21.75
C SER A 441 -20.71 -30.72 -21.96
N GLU A 442 -20.44 -29.48 -22.32
CA GLU A 442 -19.11 -28.99 -22.71
C GLU A 442 -18.69 -27.79 -21.85
N ASN A 443 -17.38 -27.66 -21.60
CA ASN A 443 -16.75 -26.51 -20.95
C ASN A 443 -17.42 -26.06 -19.64
N VAL A 444 -17.80 -27.01 -18.78
CA VAL A 444 -18.43 -26.68 -17.50
C VAL A 444 -17.37 -26.39 -16.44
N SER A 445 -17.38 -25.18 -15.88
CA SER A 445 -16.51 -24.78 -14.78
C SER A 445 -17.24 -23.99 -13.70
N VAL A 446 -16.76 -24.13 -12.46
CA VAL A 446 -17.16 -23.32 -11.30
C VAL A 446 -15.93 -22.63 -10.77
N ARG A 447 -15.95 -21.29 -10.72
CA ARG A 447 -14.85 -20.48 -10.19
C ARG A 447 -15.38 -19.56 -9.09
N ILE A 448 -14.61 -19.41 -8.03
CA ILE A 448 -14.94 -18.53 -6.90
C ILE A 448 -13.80 -17.53 -6.74
N TYR A 449 -14.16 -16.26 -6.75
CA TYR A 449 -13.24 -15.14 -6.64
C TYR A 449 -13.45 -14.43 -5.30
N SER A 450 -12.37 -13.96 -4.70
CA SER A 450 -12.40 -13.07 -3.53
C SER A 450 -12.94 -11.69 -3.93
N ILE A 451 -13.11 -10.83 -2.93
CA ILE A 451 -13.49 -9.43 -3.12
C ILE A 451 -12.44 -8.61 -3.91
N THR A 452 -11.18 -9.05 -3.96
CA THR A 452 -10.13 -8.40 -4.76
C THR A 452 -10.11 -8.88 -6.21
N GLY A 453 -10.98 -9.83 -6.56
CA GLY A 453 -10.99 -10.51 -7.84
C GLY A 453 -10.04 -11.70 -7.92
N GLN A 454 -9.29 -12.01 -6.85
CA GLN A 454 -8.40 -13.16 -6.82
C GLN A 454 -9.19 -14.47 -6.94
N LEU A 455 -8.77 -15.36 -7.84
CA LEU A 455 -9.33 -16.71 -7.93
C LEU A 455 -8.91 -17.53 -6.70
N VAL A 456 -9.87 -17.85 -5.83
CA VAL A 456 -9.61 -18.60 -4.59
C VAL A 456 -9.95 -20.08 -4.74
N TYR A 457 -10.88 -20.43 -5.62
CA TYR A 457 -11.30 -21.81 -5.86
C TYR A 457 -11.73 -22.01 -7.32
N ASN A 458 -11.36 -23.14 -7.93
CA ASN A 458 -11.85 -23.54 -9.26
C ASN A 458 -12.12 -25.04 -9.35
N LEU A 459 -13.14 -25.39 -10.13
CA LEU A 459 -13.38 -26.71 -10.68
C LEU A 459 -13.57 -26.55 -12.18
N ASP A 460 -12.60 -26.98 -12.96
CA ASP A 460 -12.67 -26.93 -14.43
C ASP A 460 -13.01 -28.31 -15.01
N ASN A 461 -13.52 -28.32 -16.24
CA ASN A 461 -13.82 -29.54 -17.01
C ASN A 461 -14.74 -30.54 -16.27
N LEU A 462 -15.79 -30.03 -15.63
CA LEU A 462 -16.82 -30.85 -15.00
C LEU A 462 -17.57 -31.68 -16.05
N SER A 463 -17.07 -32.88 -16.31
CA SER A 463 -17.59 -33.79 -17.34
C SER A 463 -18.86 -34.49 -16.85
N ASN A 464 -20.01 -34.00 -17.30
CA ASN A 464 -21.28 -34.71 -17.24
C ASN A 464 -22.07 -34.47 -18.54
N ALA A 465 -23.08 -35.31 -18.80
CA ALA A 465 -24.10 -34.98 -19.78
C ALA A 465 -24.82 -33.68 -19.36
N SER A 466 -25.39 -32.97 -20.34
CA SER A 466 -26.20 -31.77 -20.06
C SER A 466 -27.27 -32.06 -19.01
N GLY A 467 -27.44 -31.15 -18.04
CA GLY A 467 -28.35 -31.38 -16.91
C GLY A 467 -28.03 -30.56 -15.67
N ASN A 468 -28.56 -31.01 -14.53
CA ASN A 468 -28.40 -30.33 -13.25
C ASN A 468 -27.04 -30.68 -12.62
N TYR A 469 -26.24 -29.66 -12.34
CA TYR A 469 -24.99 -29.75 -11.59
C TYR A 469 -25.24 -29.30 -10.15
N ILE A 470 -24.62 -30.01 -9.20
CA ILE A 470 -24.56 -29.62 -7.79
C ILE A 470 -23.11 -29.74 -7.33
N VAL A 471 -22.45 -28.62 -7.19
CA VAL A 471 -21.09 -28.52 -6.65
C VAL A 471 -21.18 -28.20 -5.17
N SER A 472 -20.51 -29.00 -4.33
CA SER A 472 -20.39 -28.71 -2.90
C SER A 472 -19.05 -28.04 -2.65
N TRP A 473 -19.09 -26.82 -2.13
CA TRP A 473 -17.90 -26.08 -1.72
C TRP A 473 -17.83 -26.03 -0.19
N ASN A 474 -16.65 -26.27 0.36
CA ASN A 474 -16.38 -26.36 1.80
C ASN A 474 -15.74 -25.08 2.36
N GLY A 475 -15.67 -24.00 1.58
CA GLY A 475 -15.12 -22.72 2.03
C GLY A 475 -13.61 -22.70 2.11
N LEU A 476 -12.95 -23.68 1.48
CA LEU A 476 -11.50 -23.72 1.37
C LEU A 476 -11.06 -23.25 -0.03
N SER A 477 -9.84 -22.73 -0.10
CA SER A 477 -9.18 -22.46 -1.37
C SER A 477 -8.78 -23.78 -2.08
N ASN A 478 -8.30 -23.67 -3.31
CA ASN A 478 -7.70 -24.82 -4.03
C ASN A 478 -6.50 -25.46 -3.31
N THR A 479 -5.81 -24.69 -2.47
CA THR A 479 -4.67 -25.17 -1.67
C THR A 479 -5.10 -25.77 -0.32
N GLY A 480 -6.40 -25.80 -0.03
CA GLY A 480 -6.95 -26.29 1.24
C GLY A 480 -6.90 -25.25 2.37
N ALA A 481 -6.51 -24.00 2.09
CA ALA A 481 -6.49 -22.94 3.09
C ALA A 481 -7.92 -22.52 3.46
N THR A 482 -8.13 -22.19 4.73
CA THR A 482 -9.41 -21.63 5.20
C THR A 482 -9.57 -20.21 4.68
N LEU A 483 -10.72 -19.90 4.08
CA LEU A 483 -11.04 -18.56 3.62
C LEU A 483 -11.72 -17.74 4.71
N ASP A 484 -11.52 -16.43 4.68
CA ASP A 484 -12.06 -15.52 5.68
C ASP A 484 -13.55 -15.21 5.47
N ALA A 485 -14.21 -14.72 6.52
CA ALA A 485 -15.55 -14.17 6.37
C ALA A 485 -15.49 -12.96 5.42
N GLY A 486 -16.44 -12.86 4.50
CA GLY A 486 -16.41 -11.82 3.48
C GLY A 486 -17.30 -12.10 2.27
N TYR A 487 -17.16 -11.24 1.27
CA TYR A 487 -17.86 -11.39 0.00
C TYR A 487 -16.99 -12.13 -1.01
N TYR A 488 -17.63 -13.05 -1.73
CA TYR A 488 -17.06 -13.83 -2.81
C TYR A 488 -17.99 -13.76 -4.02
N PHE A 489 -17.44 -14.00 -5.21
CA PHE A 489 -18.19 -14.05 -6.46
C PHE A 489 -18.01 -15.42 -7.11
N ILE A 490 -19.12 -16.13 -7.32
CA ILE A 490 -19.16 -17.41 -8.02
C ILE A 490 -19.42 -17.11 -9.50
N LYS A 491 -18.55 -17.56 -10.40
CA LYS A 491 -18.75 -17.53 -11.86
C LYS A 491 -18.85 -18.97 -12.37
N ILE A 492 -19.93 -19.27 -13.08
CA ILE A 492 -20.12 -20.54 -13.79
C ILE A 492 -19.92 -20.28 -15.28
N SER A 493 -19.18 -21.15 -15.95
CA SER A 493 -19.16 -21.26 -17.40
C SER A 493 -19.68 -22.64 -17.80
N SER A 494 -20.47 -22.74 -18.86
CA SER A 494 -21.00 -24.01 -19.36
C SER A 494 -21.37 -23.88 -20.84
N GLY A 495 -20.57 -24.50 -21.72
CA GLY A 495 -20.66 -24.29 -23.17
C GLY A 495 -20.54 -22.81 -23.48
N ASN A 496 -21.62 -22.25 -24.02
CA ASN A 496 -21.72 -20.84 -24.43
C ASN A 496 -22.44 -20.00 -23.37
N LYS A 497 -22.68 -20.53 -22.17
CA LYS A 497 -23.46 -19.88 -21.11
C LYS A 497 -22.57 -19.50 -19.94
N THR A 498 -22.86 -18.36 -19.33
CA THR A 498 -22.21 -17.91 -18.09
C THR A 498 -23.25 -17.44 -17.08
N ALA A 499 -22.94 -17.57 -15.80
CA ALA A 499 -23.75 -17.03 -14.71
C ALA A 499 -22.86 -16.62 -13.53
N THR A 500 -23.13 -15.44 -12.96
CA THR A 500 -22.38 -14.93 -11.80
C THR A 500 -23.31 -14.71 -10.60
N LYS A 501 -22.87 -15.07 -9.39
CA LYS A 501 -23.64 -14.83 -8.16
C LYS A 501 -22.74 -14.47 -6.99
N LYS A 502 -23.15 -13.46 -6.24
CA LYS A 502 -22.51 -13.06 -4.98
C LYS A 502 -22.75 -14.13 -3.89
N LEU A 503 -21.70 -14.50 -3.18
CA LEU A 503 -21.71 -15.37 -2.01
C LEU A 503 -21.23 -14.59 -0.79
N VAL A 504 -21.92 -14.74 0.34
CA VAL A 504 -21.55 -14.13 1.62
C VAL A 504 -21.07 -15.24 2.55
N MET A 505 -19.79 -15.22 2.91
CA MET A 505 -19.20 -16.12 3.90
C MET A 505 -19.19 -15.46 5.28
N MET A 506 -19.69 -16.17 6.27
CA MET A 506 -19.71 -15.81 7.68
C MET A 506 -18.78 -16.78 8.44
N LYS A 507 -18.21 -16.32 9.55
CA LYS A 507 -17.51 -17.17 10.51
C LYS A 507 -18.40 -17.45 11.70
#